data_AF-A0AAN4RP98-F1
#
_entry.id   AF-A0AAN4RP98-F1
#
_cell.length_a   1.000
_cell.length_b   1.000
_cell.length_c   1.000
_cell.angle_alpha   90.00
_cell.angle_beta   90.00
_cell.angle_gamma   90.00
#
_symmetry.space_group_name_H-M   'P 1'
#
loop_
_entity.id
_entity.type
_entity.pdbx_description
1 polymer ?
#
loop_
_entity_poly.entity_id
_entity_poly.type
_entity_poly.pdbx_seq_one_letter_code
_entity_poly.pdbx_strand_id
1 'polypeptide(L)'
;MLISEVERMAKVRVDFVLLFADHEELYNKNGFKTVSNTCKWLKIDHETLTTVGVGTQKVEGLMIKEVGTLPWEEGELDFLGYLY
;
A
#
# COMPACT_ATOMS: atom_id res chain seq x y z
N MET A 1 14.74 6.63 12.26
CA MET A 1 13.26 6.62 12.19
C MET A 1 12.82 5.31 11.55
N LEU A 2 11.66 4.76 11.95
CA LEU A 2 11.14 3.46 11.48
C LEU A 2 11.09 3.33 9.95
N ILE A 3 10.74 4.40 9.22
CA ILE A 3 10.70 4.40 7.74
C ILE A 3 12.04 4.01 7.12
N SER A 4 13.14 4.62 7.58
CA SER A 4 14.48 4.33 7.06
C SER A 4 14.90 2.87 7.33
N GLU A 5 14.39 2.27 8.40
CA GLU A 5 14.65 0.87 8.73
C GLU A 5 13.86 -0.09 7.84
N VAL A 6 12.57 0.20 7.58
CA VAL A 6 11.75 -0.54 6.61
C VAL A 6 12.39 -0.49 5.23
N GLU A 7 12.84 0.68 4.77
CA GLU A 7 13.49 0.84 3.47
C GLU A 7 14.80 0.03 3.37
N ARG A 8 15.61 0.03 4.43
CA ARG A 8 16.84 -0.77 4.50
C ARG A 8 16.54 -2.26 4.34
N MET A 9 15.45 -2.74 4.95
CA MET A 9 15.02 -4.14 4.83
C MET A 9 14.43 -4.46 3.46
N ALA A 10 13.74 -3.50 2.85
CA ALA A 10 13.03 -3.67 1.58
C ALA A 10 13.97 -3.79 0.37
N LYS A 11 15.08 -3.02 0.34
CA LYS A 11 16.03 -2.94 -0.78
C LYS A 11 16.58 -4.26 -1.33
N VAL A 12 16.49 -5.35 -0.57
CA VAL A 12 17.05 -6.66 -0.95
C VAL A 12 15.96 -7.68 -1.28
N ARG A 13 14.67 -7.35 -1.11
CA ARG A 13 13.59 -8.35 -1.07
C ARG A 13 12.33 -7.99 -1.83
N VAL A 14 12.04 -6.71 -2.04
CA VAL A 14 10.78 -6.24 -2.66
C VAL A 14 11.05 -5.03 -3.55
N ASP A 15 10.16 -4.79 -4.51
CA ASP A 15 10.26 -3.62 -5.39
C ASP A 15 9.55 -2.38 -4.85
N PHE A 16 8.57 -2.56 -3.96
CA PHE A 16 7.73 -1.48 -3.47
C PHE A 16 7.52 -1.54 -1.95
N VAL A 17 7.46 -0.37 -1.31
CA VAL A 17 6.91 -0.19 0.03
C VAL A 17 5.60 0.55 -0.10
N LEU A 18 4.53 0.02 0.49
CA LEU A 18 3.19 0.58 0.44
C LEU A 18 2.73 0.97 1.84
N LEU A 19 1.92 2.01 1.94
CA LEU A 19 1.27 2.43 3.17
C LEU A 19 -0.04 3.16 2.88
N PHE A 20 -0.86 3.29 3.93
CA PHE A 20 -2.01 4.18 3.95
C PHE A 20 -1.74 5.29 4.95
N ALA A 21 -1.91 6.55 4.55
CA ALA A 21 -1.68 7.69 5.42
C ALA A 21 -2.65 8.84 5.15
N ASP A 22 -3.16 9.42 6.24
CA ASP A 22 -3.92 10.68 6.19
C ASP A 22 -3.00 11.91 6.05
N HIS A 23 -1.75 11.79 6.51
CA HIS A 23 -0.74 12.86 6.49
C HIS A 23 0.33 12.60 5.43
N GLU A 24 -0.04 12.77 4.16
CA GLU A 24 0.82 12.45 3.02
C GLU A 24 2.14 13.25 3.00
N GLU A 25 2.18 14.48 3.53
CA GLU A 25 3.36 15.35 3.48
C GLU A 25 4.63 14.73 4.08
N LEU A 26 4.50 13.99 5.19
CA LEU A 26 5.64 13.33 5.84
C LEU A 26 6.25 12.29 4.90
N TYR A 27 5.39 11.52 4.22
CA TYR A 27 5.81 10.42 3.36
C TYR A 27 6.28 10.92 2.00
N ASN A 28 5.64 11.96 1.45
CA ASN A 28 6.08 12.67 0.25
C ASN A 28 7.53 13.18 0.41
N LYS A 29 7.86 13.78 1.56
CA LYS A 29 9.25 14.20 1.88
C LYS A 29 10.24 13.04 1.95
N ASN A 30 9.76 11.82 2.14
CA ASN A 30 10.56 10.59 2.16
C ASN A 30 10.46 9.80 0.84
N GLY A 31 9.95 10.41 -0.24
CA GLY A 31 9.94 9.81 -1.57
C GLY A 31 8.80 8.82 -1.83
N PHE A 32 7.78 8.80 -0.98
CA PHE A 32 6.50 8.17 -1.32
C PHE A 32 5.71 9.05 -2.29
N LYS A 33 4.81 8.42 -3.04
CA LYS A 33 3.89 9.06 -3.99
C LYS A 33 2.49 8.52 -3.76
N THR A 34 1.48 9.38 -3.78
CA THR A 34 0.07 8.99 -3.77
C THR A 34 -0.32 8.34 -5.09
N VAL A 35 -1.05 7.23 -5.04
CA VAL A 35 -1.48 6.46 -6.23
C VAL A 35 -2.97 6.16 -6.18
N SER A 36 -3.56 5.78 -7.31
CA SER A 36 -5.02 5.66 -7.45
C SER A 36 -5.46 4.27 -7.92
N ASN A 37 -4.71 3.23 -7.55
CA ASN A 37 -5.03 1.85 -7.86
C ASN A 37 -6.40 1.42 -7.28
N THR A 38 -7.10 0.56 -8.02
CA THR A 38 -8.30 -0.11 -7.52
C THR A 38 -7.86 -1.26 -6.62
N CYS A 39 -8.16 -1.15 -5.33
CA CYS A 39 -7.72 -2.12 -4.34
C CYS A 39 -8.75 -3.23 -4.18
N LYS A 40 -8.29 -4.47 -4.00
CA LYS A 40 -9.10 -5.61 -3.58
C LYS A 40 -8.64 -6.12 -2.22
N TRP A 41 -9.54 -6.16 -1.24
CA TRP A 41 -9.20 -6.55 0.13
C TRP A 41 -10.41 -7.10 0.91
N LEU A 42 -10.14 -7.72 2.06
CA LEU A 42 -11.17 -8.15 2.99
C LEU A 42 -11.66 -6.94 3.79
N LYS A 43 -12.91 -6.51 3.56
CA LYS A 43 -13.54 -5.42 4.30
C LYS A 43 -13.94 -5.90 5.69
N ILE A 44 -13.42 -5.21 6.69
CA ILE A 44 -13.79 -5.35 8.09
C ILE A 44 -14.51 -4.09 8.50
N ASP A 45 -15.68 -4.25 9.11
CA ASP A 45 -16.41 -3.14 9.70
C ASP A 45 -15.67 -2.65 10.95
N HIS A 46 -15.33 -1.36 11.00
CA HIS A 46 -14.48 -0.82 12.06
C HIS A 46 -15.15 -0.84 13.44
N GLU A 47 -16.47 -0.67 13.51
CA GLU A 47 -17.21 -0.57 14.78
C GLU A 47 -17.48 -1.95 15.39
N THR A 48 -17.90 -2.89 14.55
CA THR A 48 -18.31 -4.24 14.97
C THR A 48 -17.19 -5.27 14.87
N LEU A 49 -16.10 -4.94 14.15
CA LEU A 49 -14.98 -5.84 13.82
C LEU A 49 -15.42 -7.09 13.05
N THR A 50 -16.60 -7.05 12.43
CA THR A 50 -17.13 -8.15 11.65
C THR A 50 -16.62 -8.10 10.20
N THR A 51 -16.46 -9.28 9.60
CA THR A 51 -16.14 -9.38 8.18
C THR A 51 -17.38 -9.05 7.35
N VAL A 52 -17.26 -8.05 6.48
CA VAL A 52 -18.33 -7.66 5.55
C VAL A 52 -18.23 -8.43 4.24
N GLY A 53 -17.01 -8.81 3.84
CA GLY A 53 -16.72 -9.56 2.62
C GLY A 53 -15.55 -8.96 1.84
N VAL A 54 -15.42 -9.30 0.56
CA VAL A 54 -14.37 -8.75 -0.31
C VAL A 54 -14.83 -7.43 -0.93
N GLY A 55 -14.03 -6.39 -0.79
CA GLY A 55 -14.21 -5.09 -1.44
C GLY A 55 -13.38 -4.95 -2.70
N THR A 56 -13.85 -4.15 -3.66
CA THR A 56 -13.07 -3.73 -4.83
C THR A 56 -13.40 -2.28 -5.16
N GLN A 57 -12.50 -1.36 -4.82
CA GLN A 57 -12.68 0.08 -5.00
C GLN A 57 -11.35 0.83 -4.85
N LYS A 58 -11.32 2.10 -5.26
CA LYS A 58 -10.22 2.99 -4.88
C LYS A 58 -10.27 3.30 -3.39
N VAL A 59 -9.10 3.40 -2.76
CA VAL A 59 -8.94 3.71 -1.34
C VAL A 59 -8.09 4.96 -1.21
N GLU A 60 -8.53 5.89 -0.36
CA GLU A 60 -7.81 7.14 -0.12
C GLU A 60 -6.55 6.90 0.72
N GLY A 61 -5.57 7.78 0.57
CA GLY A 61 -4.32 7.74 1.34
C GLY A 61 -3.35 6.62 0.96
N LEU A 62 -3.62 5.84 -0.10
CA LEU A 62 -2.65 4.85 -0.60
C LEU A 62 -1.42 5.55 -1.18
N MET A 63 -0.27 5.26 -0.59
CA MET A 63 1.01 5.77 -1.04
C MET A 63 2.01 4.64 -1.25
N ILE A 64 2.89 4.82 -2.24
CA ILE A 64 3.93 3.85 -2.58
C ILE A 64 5.29 4.52 -2.68
N LYS A 65 6.33 3.74 -2.42
CA LYS A 65 7.72 4.09 -2.72
C LYS A 65 8.37 2.95 -3.49
N GLU A 66 8.91 3.29 -4.65
CA GLU A 66 9.72 2.39 -5.48
C GLU A 66 11.10 2.24 -4.82
N VAL A 67 11.45 1.01 -4.43
CA VAL A 67 12.73 0.69 -3.75
C VAL A 67 13.56 -0.37 -4.48
N GLY A 68 12.96 -1.09 -5.43
CA GLY A 68 13.62 -2.06 -6.30
C GLY A 68 13.80 -1.54 -7.73
N THR A 69 13.61 -2.44 -8.69
CA THR A 69 13.90 -2.19 -10.11
C THR A 69 12.65 -2.05 -10.97
N LEU A 70 11.50 -2.56 -10.50
CA LEU A 70 10.25 -2.47 -11.22
C LEU A 70 9.63 -1.07 -11.06
N PRO A 71 9.09 -0.48 -12.14
CA PRO A 71 8.31 0.74 -12.05
C PRO A 71 6.92 0.45 -11.47
N TRP A 72 6.33 1.42 -10.77
CA TRP A 72 4.94 1.31 -10.33
C TRP A 72 3.97 1.40 -11.52
N GLU A 73 2.95 0.53 -11.53
CA GLU A 73 1.87 0.55 -12.50
C GLU A 73 0.52 0.83 -11.83
N GLU A 74 -0.27 1.70 -12.46
CA GLU A 74 -1.68 1.90 -12.11
C GLU A 74 -2.51 0.67 -12.53
N GLY A 75 -3.59 0.38 -11.80
CA GLY A 75 -4.44 -0.78 -12.10
C GLY A 75 -5.07 -1.40 -10.87
N GLU A 76 -5.23 -2.73 -10.89
CA GLU A 76 -5.73 -3.49 -9.74
C GLU A 76 -4.58 -3.84 -8.77
N LEU A 77 -4.80 -3.59 -7.48
CA LEU A 77 -3.90 -3.98 -6.40
C LEU A 77 -4.62 -4.96 -5.47
N ASP A 78 -4.20 -6.22 -5.51
CA ASP A 78 -4.83 -7.29 -4.73
C ASP A 78 -4.08 -7.55 -3.42
N PHE A 79 -4.74 -7.29 -2.28
CA PHE A 79 -4.21 -7.52 -0.95
C PHE A 79 -4.59 -8.88 -0.37
N LEU A 80 -5.38 -9.69 -1.07
CA LEU A 80 -5.74 -11.05 -0.66
C LEU A 80 -4.63 -12.05 -0.99
N GLY A 81 -3.64 -11.62 -1.78
CA GLY A 81 -2.53 -12.43 -2.22
C GLY A 81 -2.88 -13.31 -3.42
N TYR A 82 -1.86 -13.94 -3.97
CA TYR A 82 -2.02 -14.90 -5.06
C TYR A 82 -2.40 -16.26 -4.47
N LEU A 83 -3.58 -16.77 -4.80
CA LEU A 83 -3.83 -18.21 -4.77
C LEU A 83 -3.20 -18.73 -6.07
N TYR A 84 -2.02 -19.37 -6.01
CA TYR A 84 -1.56 -20.55 -6.78
C TYR A 84 -0.04 -20.73 -6.66
#